data_AF-A0A353BWJ7-F1
#
_entry.id   AF-A0A353BWJ7-F1
#
_cell.length_a   1.000
_cell.length_b   1.000
_cell.length_c   1.000
_cell.angle_alpha   90.00
_cell.angle_beta   90.00
_cell.angle_gamma   90.00
#
_symmetry.space_group_name_H-M   'P 1'
#
loop_
_entity.id
_entity.type
_entity.pdbx_description
1 polymer ?
#
loop_
_entity_poly.entity_id
_entity_poly.type
_entity_poly.pdbx_seq_one_letter_code
_entity_poly.pdbx_strand_id
1 'polypeptide(L)'
;MDRFRQAIIEKPDQFFKVISFYELPDGFVLEGERYKKRLFPDQPVRVQDWCQYKSFSLIADHPIDQLLFSRGLVSQLIADFQLLAPLYQYLCQVKRWVDTESNVTVKPTVTPSRA
;
A
#
# COMPACT_ATOMS: atom_id res chain seq x y z
N MET A 1 4.23 6.84 5.03
CA MET A 1 4.69 6.11 3.83
C MET A 1 6.08 5.51 4.00
N ASP A 2 6.97 6.03 4.84
CA ASP A 2 8.32 5.46 5.01
C ASP A 2 8.32 4.01 5.49
N ARG A 3 7.42 3.65 6.41
CA ARG A 3 7.25 2.27 6.89
C ARG A 3 6.78 1.30 5.81
N PHE A 4 5.91 1.76 4.92
CA PHE A 4 5.54 0.98 3.74
C PHE A 4 6.76 0.72 2.86
N ARG A 5 7.59 1.77 2.60
CA ARG A 5 8.83 1.64 1.83
C ARG A 5 9.81 0.66 2.49
N GLN A 6 9.99 0.75 3.80
CA GLN A 6 10.82 -0.19 4.55
C GLN A 6 10.30 -1.64 4.41
N ALA A 7 9.00 -1.86 4.61
CA ALA A 7 8.41 -3.18 4.52
C ALA A 7 8.61 -3.83 3.14
N ILE A 8 8.44 -3.07 2.05
CA ILE A 8 8.66 -3.59 0.69
C ILE A 8 10.14 -3.80 0.35
N ILE A 9 11.06 -3.03 0.95
CA ILE A 9 12.51 -3.21 0.79
C ILE A 9 13.00 -4.43 1.57
N GLU A 10 12.49 -4.65 2.78
CA GLU A 10 12.90 -5.77 3.64
C GLU A 10 12.38 -7.12 3.12
N LYS A 11 11.14 -7.15 2.59
CA LYS A 11 10.49 -8.38 2.10
C LYS A 11 9.80 -8.15 0.74
N PRO A 12 10.57 -7.92 -0.33
CA PRO A 12 10.01 -7.63 -1.65
C PRO A 12 9.16 -8.79 -2.19
N ASP A 13 9.54 -10.04 -1.94
CA ASP A 13 8.79 -11.21 -2.41
C ASP A 13 7.38 -11.31 -1.81
N GLN A 14 7.22 -10.92 -0.54
CA GLN A 14 5.91 -10.88 0.10
C GLN A 14 5.04 -9.81 -0.57
N PHE A 15 5.62 -8.64 -0.85
CA PHE A 15 4.94 -7.56 -1.51
C PHE A 15 4.54 -7.92 -2.95
N PHE A 16 5.42 -8.56 -3.72
CA PHE A 16 5.13 -8.99 -5.09
C PHE A 16 3.98 -9.99 -5.17
N LYS A 17 3.88 -10.91 -4.21
CA LYS A 17 2.71 -11.80 -4.09
C LYS A 17 1.42 -11.03 -3.84
N VAL A 18 1.49 -9.96 -3.04
CA VAL A 18 0.32 -9.11 -2.75
C VAL A 18 -0.12 -8.31 -3.97
N ILE A 19 0.82 -7.81 -4.78
CA ILE A 19 0.51 -6.99 -5.97
C ILE A 19 0.44 -7.79 -7.27
N SER A 20 0.37 -9.13 -7.23
CA SER A 20 0.31 -9.94 -8.45
C SER A 20 -0.94 -9.65 -9.29
N PHE A 21 -2.02 -9.18 -8.66
CA PHE A 21 -3.23 -8.75 -9.36
C PHE A 21 -3.02 -7.50 -10.24
N TYR A 22 -2.02 -6.68 -9.92
CA TYR A 22 -1.73 -5.43 -10.62
C TYR A 22 -1.03 -5.65 -11.98
N GLU A 23 -0.54 -6.86 -12.26
CA GLU A 23 0.06 -7.20 -13.56
C GLU A 23 -0.99 -7.45 -14.67
N LEU A 24 -2.28 -7.37 -14.36
CA LEU A 24 -3.35 -7.66 -15.30
C LEU A 24 -3.65 -6.42 -16.18
N PRO A 25 -3.63 -6.57 -17.52
CA PRO A 25 -3.64 -5.44 -18.46
C PRO A 25 -4.93 -4.58 -18.52
N ASP A 26 -6.06 -5.03 -17.98
CA ASP A 26 -7.36 -4.31 -18.00
C ASP A 26 -7.87 -4.00 -16.58
N GLY A 27 -7.01 -3.46 -15.72
CA GLY A 27 -7.32 -3.28 -14.30
C GLY A 27 -7.04 -1.89 -13.76
N PHE A 28 -6.73 -1.87 -12.46
CA PHE A 28 -6.45 -0.65 -11.71
C PHE A 28 -5.15 0.01 -12.16
N VAL A 29 -5.18 1.32 -12.31
CA VAL A 29 -4.02 2.18 -12.54
C VAL A 29 -3.53 2.75 -11.21
N LEU A 30 -2.21 2.74 -11.02
CA LEU A 30 -1.57 3.30 -9.83
C LEU A 30 -1.28 4.78 -10.04
N GLU A 31 -2.06 5.63 -9.41
CA GLU A 31 -1.93 7.08 -9.45
C GLU A 31 -1.39 7.65 -8.15
N GLY A 32 -0.79 8.83 -8.21
CA GLY A 32 -0.32 9.55 -7.04
C GLY A 32 0.90 10.42 -7.30
N GLU A 33 1.23 11.27 -6.33
CA GLU A 33 2.36 12.18 -6.45
C GLU A 33 3.68 11.40 -6.32
N ARG A 34 4.55 11.48 -7.33
CA ARG A 34 5.89 10.85 -7.30
C ARG A 34 6.96 11.83 -6.83
N TYR A 35 7.99 11.34 -6.14
CA TYR A 35 9.19 12.14 -5.90
C TYR A 35 9.91 12.45 -7.22
N LYS A 36 10.52 13.63 -7.32
CA LYS A 36 11.36 14.01 -8.47
C LYS A 36 12.74 13.33 -8.42
N LYS A 37 13.29 13.16 -7.22
CA LYS A 37 14.55 12.45 -6.98
C LYS A 37 14.29 10.95 -6.95
N ARG A 38 15.06 10.16 -7.70
CA ARG A 38 15.01 8.69 -7.62
C ARG A 38 15.33 8.23 -6.19
N LEU A 39 14.40 7.51 -5.57
CA LEU A 39 14.59 6.92 -4.25
C LEU A 39 15.11 5.47 -4.39
N PHE A 40 15.99 5.07 -3.47
CA PHE A 40 16.55 3.72 -3.38
C PHE A 40 17.05 3.18 -4.75
N PRO A 41 18.10 3.79 -5.33
CA PRO A 41 18.57 3.47 -6.68
C PRO A 41 19.04 2.03 -6.86
N ASP A 42 19.48 1.37 -5.78
CA ASP A 42 20.03 0.02 -5.79
C ASP A 42 18.95 -1.08 -5.67
N GLN A 43 17.69 -0.71 -5.50
CA GLN A 43 16.57 -1.65 -5.37
C GLN A 43 16.06 -2.10 -6.75
N PRO A 44 15.44 -3.29 -6.85
CA PRO A 44 14.81 -3.74 -8.09
C PRO A 44 13.80 -2.70 -8.61
N VAL A 45 13.73 -2.52 -9.93
CA VAL A 45 12.86 -1.51 -10.59
C VAL A 45 11.43 -1.58 -10.07
N ARG A 46 10.90 -2.79 -9.89
CA ARG A 46 9.56 -3.03 -9.37
C ARG A 46 9.34 -2.52 -7.94
N VAL A 47 10.33 -2.61 -7.05
CA VAL A 47 10.25 -2.02 -5.69
C VAL A 47 10.36 -0.50 -5.78
N GLN A 48 11.28 -0.03 -6.61
CA GLN A 48 11.52 1.39 -6.80
C GLN A 48 10.27 2.13 -7.30
N ASP A 49 9.52 1.55 -8.25
CA ASP A 49 8.31 2.17 -8.79
C ASP A 49 7.28 2.49 -7.71
N TRP A 50 7.05 1.57 -6.77
CA TRP A 50 6.14 1.77 -5.64
C TRP A 50 6.73 2.71 -4.58
N CYS A 51 8.03 2.60 -4.29
CA CYS A 51 8.72 3.51 -3.37
C CYS A 51 8.67 4.99 -3.80
N GLN A 52 8.64 5.22 -5.12
CA GLN A 52 8.70 6.55 -5.71
C GLN A 52 7.44 7.38 -5.44
N TYR A 53 6.32 6.76 -5.05
CA TYR A 53 5.09 7.46 -4.69
C TYR A 53 5.17 8.05 -3.28
N LYS A 54 4.84 9.34 -3.14
CA LYS A 54 4.65 10.05 -1.87
C LYS A 54 3.36 9.62 -1.18
N SER A 55 2.33 9.39 -1.97
CA SER A 55 1.04 8.79 -1.68
C SER A 55 0.56 8.14 -2.98
N PHE A 56 -0.30 7.12 -2.88
CA PHE A 56 -0.85 6.46 -4.07
C PHE A 56 -2.32 6.08 -3.88
N SER A 57 -3.02 5.95 -5.00
CA SER A 57 -4.38 5.46 -5.14
C SER A 57 -4.43 4.46 -6.30
N LEU A 58 -5.30 3.46 -6.20
CA LEU A 58 -5.64 2.59 -7.32
C LEU A 58 -6.97 3.06 -7.90
N ILE A 59 -6.98 3.35 -9.20
CA ILE A 59 -8.13 3.89 -9.92
C ILE A 59 -8.49 2.94 -11.05
N ALA A 60 -9.77 2.60 -11.17
CA ALA A 60 -10.31 1.89 -12.32
C ALA A 60 -11.32 2.80 -13.01
N ASP A 61 -10.97 3.28 -14.20
CA ASP A 61 -11.83 4.11 -15.02
C ASP A 61 -12.50 3.25 -16.09
N HIS A 62 -13.82 3.27 -16.10
CA HIS A 62 -14.63 2.55 -17.08
C HIS A 62 -15.47 3.53 -17.89
N PRO A 63 -15.68 3.28 -19.20
CA PRO A 63 -16.61 4.06 -19.99
C PRO A 63 -18.03 3.91 -19.43
N ILE A 64 -18.87 4.93 -19.67
CA ILE A 64 -20.29 4.84 -19.35
C ILE A 64 -20.94 3.86 -20.32
N ASP A 65 -21.28 2.67 -19.83
CA ASP A 65 -21.87 1.60 -20.61
C ASP A 65 -23.14 1.01 -19.94
N GLN A 66 -23.68 -0.08 -20.49
CA GLN A 66 -24.86 -0.74 -19.93
C GLN A 66 -24.58 -1.43 -18.59
N LEU A 67 -23.34 -1.77 -18.28
CA LEU A 67 -22.99 -2.43 -17.01
C LEU A 67 -23.35 -1.52 -15.84
N LEU A 68 -23.08 -0.21 -15.96
CA LEU A 68 -23.37 0.81 -14.95
C LEU A 68 -24.84 0.82 -14.50
N PHE A 69 -25.77 0.52 -15.42
CA PHE A 69 -27.21 0.52 -15.16
C PHE A 69 -27.77 -0.89 -14.87
N SER A 70 -26.90 -1.89 -14.78
CA SER A 70 -27.27 -3.29 -14.59
C SER A 70 -26.95 -3.79 -13.19
N ARG A 71 -27.57 -4.91 -12.80
CA ARG A 71 -27.16 -5.64 -11.59
C ARG A 71 -25.76 -6.25 -11.69
N GLY A 72 -25.20 -6.36 -12.90
CA GLY A 72 -23.84 -6.85 -13.15
C GLY A 72 -22.78 -5.96 -12.50
N LEU A 73 -23.07 -4.66 -12.31
CA LEU A 73 -22.16 -3.74 -11.62
C LEU A 73 -21.81 -4.21 -10.21
N VAL A 74 -22.80 -4.73 -9.46
CA VAL A 74 -22.55 -5.20 -8.08
C VAL A 74 -21.60 -6.40 -8.10
N SER A 75 -21.78 -7.33 -9.02
CA SER A 75 -20.89 -8.48 -9.18
C SER A 75 -19.47 -8.05 -9.54
N GLN A 76 -19.33 -7.07 -10.44
CA GLN A 76 -18.04 -6.50 -10.82
C GLN A 76 -17.34 -5.84 -9.62
N LEU A 77 -18.04 -4.98 -8.88
CA LEU A 77 -17.50 -4.36 -7.67
C LEU A 77 -17.05 -5.38 -6.63
N ILE A 78 -17.83 -6.44 -6.40
CA ILE A 78 -17.43 -7.51 -5.47
C ILE A 78 -16.13 -8.15 -5.93
N ALA A 79 -16.00 -8.50 -7.21
CA ALA A 79 -14.78 -9.10 -7.76
C ALA A 79 -13.58 -8.15 -7.62
N ASP A 80 -13.76 -6.87 -7.94
CA ASP A 80 -12.72 -5.85 -7.87
C ASP A 80 -12.26 -5.60 -6.43
N PHE A 81 -13.18 -5.50 -5.46
CA PHE A 81 -12.81 -5.37 -4.06
C PHE A 81 -12.13 -6.63 -3.50
N GLN A 82 -12.54 -7.82 -3.94
CA GLN A 82 -11.85 -9.06 -3.61
C GLN A 82 -10.43 -9.09 -4.18
N LEU A 83 -10.24 -8.57 -5.38
CA LEU A 83 -8.94 -8.45 -6.04
C LEU A 83 -8.01 -7.48 -5.26
N LEU A 84 -8.55 -6.36 -4.77
CA LEU A 84 -7.80 -5.36 -3.99
C LEU A 84 -7.56 -5.75 -2.52
N ALA A 85 -8.34 -6.69 -1.99
CA ALA A 85 -8.32 -7.06 -0.57
C ALA A 85 -6.92 -7.44 -0.04
N PRO A 86 -6.07 -8.21 -0.75
CA PRO A 86 -4.73 -8.54 -0.28
C PRO A 86 -3.86 -7.30 -0.05
N LEU A 87 -3.92 -6.31 -0.95
CA LEU A 87 -3.17 -5.07 -0.80
C LEU A 87 -3.68 -4.26 0.39
N TYR A 88 -5.00 -4.13 0.54
CA TYR A 88 -5.58 -3.43 1.67
C TYR A 88 -5.16 -4.06 3.01
N GLN A 89 -5.27 -5.39 3.12
CA GLN A 89 -4.86 -6.14 4.31
C GLN A 89 -3.37 -5.96 4.61
N TYR A 90 -2.51 -6.00 3.57
CA TYR A 90 -1.09 -5.74 3.72
C TYR A 90 -0.81 -4.33 4.27
N LEU A 91 -1.47 -3.30 3.74
CA LEU A 91 -1.33 -1.93 4.22
C LEU A 91 -1.80 -1.78 5.68
N CYS A 92 -2.90 -2.44 6.06
CA CYS A 92 -3.36 -2.49 7.45
C CYS A 92 -2.33 -3.17 8.37
N GLN A 93 -1.71 -4.28 7.94
CA GLN A 93 -0.66 -4.95 8.72
C GLN A 93 0.55 -4.04 8.92
N VAL A 94 1.03 -3.40 7.85
CA VAL A 94 2.13 -2.43 7.91
C VAL A 94 1.80 -1.29 8.87
N LYS A 95 0.56 -0.76 8.84
CA LYS A 95 0.11 0.28 9.77
C LYS A 95 0.14 -0.21 11.23
N ARG A 96 -0.36 -1.42 11.51
CA ARG A 96 -0.41 -1.98 12.88
C ARG A 96 0.97 -2.21 13.49
N TRP A 97 2.00 -2.49 12.68
CA TRP A 97 3.38 -2.57 13.17
C TRP A 97 3.87 -1.22 13.71
N VAL A 98 3.40 -0.11 13.13
CA VAL A 98 3.69 1.25 13.64
C VAL A 98 3.07 1.48 15.02
N ASP A 99 1.82 1.05 15.20
CA ASP A 99 1.10 1.25 16.46
C ASP A 99 1.69 0.40 17.61
N THR A 100 2.26 -0.77 17.29
CA THR A 100 2.85 -1.68 18.30
C THR A 100 4.21 -1.18 18.79
N GLU A 101 5.08 -0.65 17.91
CA GLU A 101 6.38 -0.07 18.31
C GLU A 101 6.22 1.28 19.04
N SER A 102 5.20 2.06 18.69
CA SER A 102 4.89 3.33 19.37
C SER A 102 4.46 3.13 20.83
N ASN A 103 3.93 1.95 21.19
CA ASN A 103 3.51 1.62 22.55
C ASN A 103 4.64 1.03 23.43
N VAL A 104 5.80 0.71 22.86
CA VAL A 104 6.97 0.19 23.59
C VAL A 104 7.86 1.34 24.11
N THR A 105 7.70 2.56 23.59
CA THR A 105 8.53 3.71 23.96
C THR A 105 7.86 4.60 25.02
N VAL A 106 7.34 4.01 26.10
CA VAL A 106 7.12 4.77 27.35
C VAL A 106 8.30 4.48 28.26
N LYS A 107 9.34 5.31 28.17
CA LYS A 107 10.43 5.30 29.16
C LYS A 107 9.84 5.67 30.53
N PRO A 108 10.12 4.91 31.61
CA PRO A 108 9.75 5.35 32.95
C PRO A 108 10.58 6.60 33.28
N THR A 109 9.89 7.73 33.45
CA THR A 109 10.47 8.95 34.01
C THR A 109 10.85 8.67 35.46
N VAL A 110 12.12 8.32 35.68
CA VAL A 110 12.69 8.32 37.03
C VAL A 110 12.89 9.77 37.44
N THR A 111 11.97 10.28 38.25
CA THR A 111 12.13 11.55 38.97
C THR A 111 13.29 11.41 39.95
N PRO A 112 14.34 12.26 39.92
CA PRO A 112 15.34 12.22 40.96
C PRO A 112 14.72 12.81 42.24
N SER A 113 14.64 11.97 43.27
CA SER A 113 14.36 12.37 44.64
C SER A 113 15.42 13.39 45.07
N ARG A 114 14.96 14.56 45.51
CA ARG A 114 15.78 15.69 45.91
C ARG A 114 16.18 15.50 47.38
N ALA A 115 17.48 15.38 47.63
CA ALA A 115 18.09 15.46 48.95
C ALA A 115 18.07 16.91 49.48
#